data_AF-A0A2I0FTI1-F1
#
_entry.id   AF-A0A2I0FTI1-F1
#
_cell.length_a   1.000
_cell.length_b   1.000
_cell.length_c   1.000
_cell.angle_alpha   90.00
_cell.angle_beta   90.00
_cell.angle_gamma   90.00
#
_symmetry.space_group_name_H-M   'P 1'
#
loop_
_entity.id
_entity.type
_entity.pdbx_description
1 polymer ?
#
loop_
_entity_poly.entity_id
_entity_poly.type
_entity_poly.pdbx_seq_one_letter_code
_entity_poly.pdbx_strand_id
1 'polypeptide(L)'
;MRELVNVPRALTAENGAKAALSGEFKVTRSVWCTECGGEGCTDCNDRGEWEQEITIPWPTIKEIYAAAIQHFESQDGGDHA
;
A
#
# COMPACT_ATOMS: atom_id res chain seq x y z
N MET A 1 -12.04 -25.52 -3.75
CA MET A 1 -11.05 -25.83 -2.71
C MET A 1 -10.52 -24.51 -2.19
N ARG A 2 -10.63 -24.22 -0.88
CA ARG A 2 -9.96 -23.06 -0.27
C ARG A 2 -8.62 -23.55 0.24
N GLU A 3 -7.53 -22.98 -0.24
CA GLU A 3 -6.18 -23.24 0.27
C GLU A 3 -5.84 -22.15 1.28
N LEU A 4 -5.47 -22.54 2.49
CA LEU A 4 -5.10 -21.62 3.56
C LEU A 4 -3.58 -21.56 3.66
N VAL A 5 -3.05 -20.34 3.75
CA VAL A 5 -1.63 -20.07 3.95
C VAL A 5 -1.44 -19.50 5.34
N ASN A 6 -0.43 -19.98 6.07
CA ASN A 6 -0.09 -19.43 7.37
C ASN A 6 0.78 -18.18 7.19
N VAL A 7 0.36 -17.06 7.78
CA VAL A 7 1.04 -15.76 7.68
C VAL A 7 1.33 -15.23 9.09
N PRO A 8 2.44 -14.49 9.30
CA PRO A 8 2.78 -13.99 10.62
C PRO A 8 1.77 -12.92 11.07
N ARG A 9 1.41 -12.91 12.36
CA ARG A 9 0.46 -11.93 12.91
C ARG A 9 0.95 -10.47 12.79
N ALA A 10 2.26 -10.25 12.87
CA ALA A 10 2.89 -8.95 12.70
C ALA A 10 3.96 -9.02 11.62
N LEU A 11 4.06 -7.99 10.77
CA LEU A 11 5.07 -7.92 9.74
C LEU A 11 6.35 -7.27 10.28
N THR A 12 7.46 -7.99 10.21
CA THR A 12 8.76 -7.48 10.66
C THR A 12 9.86 -7.78 9.63
N ALA A 13 11.07 -7.28 9.87
CA ALA A 13 12.20 -7.63 9.01
C ALA A 13 12.72 -9.05 9.35
N GLU A 14 12.69 -9.40 10.64
CA GLU A 14 13.20 -10.65 11.21
C GLU A 14 12.42 -11.87 10.75
N ASN A 15 11.11 -11.73 10.48
CA ASN A 15 10.29 -12.79 9.91
C ASN A 15 10.23 -12.79 8.37
N GLY A 16 11.08 -11.98 7.71
CA GLY A 16 11.19 -11.93 6.26
C GLY A 16 10.10 -11.12 5.54
N ALA A 17 9.06 -10.67 6.23
CA ALA A 17 7.94 -9.95 5.61
C ALA A 17 8.39 -8.66 4.89
N LYS A 18 9.36 -7.94 5.47
CA LYS A 18 9.88 -6.72 4.83
C LYS A 18 10.48 -7.00 3.45
N ALA A 19 11.28 -8.06 3.33
CA ALA A 19 11.89 -8.43 2.06
C ALA A 19 10.85 -8.92 1.05
N ALA A 20 9.81 -9.63 1.51
CA ALA A 20 8.76 -10.15 0.65
C ALA A 20 7.78 -9.08 0.13
N LEU A 21 7.58 -7.96 0.84
CA LEU A 21 6.50 -7.01 0.55
C LEU A 21 6.97 -5.61 0.15
N SER A 22 8.21 -5.22 0.48
CA SER A 22 8.69 -3.86 0.15
C SER A 22 8.93 -3.74 -1.35
N GLY A 23 8.23 -2.79 -1.99
CA GLY A 23 8.34 -2.54 -3.43
C GLY A 23 7.29 -3.27 -4.28
N GLU A 24 6.62 -4.28 -3.71
CA GLU A 24 5.55 -5.04 -4.39
C GLU A 24 4.28 -4.20 -4.55
N PHE A 25 3.95 -3.39 -3.55
CA PHE A 25 2.77 -2.53 -3.58
C PHE A 25 3.12 -1.18 -4.19
N LYS A 26 2.37 -0.83 -5.23
CA LYS A 26 2.47 0.47 -5.88
C LYS A 26 1.09 1.06 -6.08
N VAL A 27 1.02 2.38 -6.02
CA VAL A 27 -0.18 3.13 -6.37
C VAL A 27 0.17 4.22 -7.36
N THR A 28 -0.75 4.44 -8.29
CA THR A 28 -0.70 5.58 -9.19
C THR A 28 -1.37 6.76 -8.50
N ARG A 29 -0.70 7.91 -8.49
CA ARG A 29 -1.28 9.18 -8.04
C ARG A 29 -1.12 10.23 -9.11
N SER A 30 -2.05 11.17 -9.14
CA SER A 30 -1.89 12.37 -9.96
C SER A 30 -1.01 13.39 -9.26
N VAL A 31 -0.12 14.03 -10.01
CA VAL A 31 0.78 15.08 -9.53
C VAL A 31 0.68 16.26 -10.47
N TRP A 32 0.42 17.44 -9.93
CA TRP A 32 0.45 18.69 -10.68
C TRP A 32 1.84 19.30 -10.70
N CYS A 33 2.11 20.12 -11.71
CA CYS A 33 3.28 20.98 -11.74
C CYS A 33 3.14 22.06 -10.66
N THR A 34 4.11 22.14 -9.75
CA THR A 34 4.12 23.15 -8.67
C THR A 34 4.32 24.56 -9.19
N GLU A 35 4.98 24.71 -10.34
CA GLU A 35 5.32 26.03 -10.89
C GLU A 35 4.11 26.71 -11.55
N CYS A 36 3.26 25.94 -12.25
CA CYS A 36 2.08 26.48 -12.94
C CYS A 36 0.74 26.11 -12.30
N GLY A 37 0.75 25.38 -11.18
CA GLY A 37 -0.46 24.97 -10.48
C GLY A 37 -1.40 24.06 -11.31
N GLY A 38 -0.90 23.45 -12.39
CA GLY A 38 -1.69 22.57 -13.24
C GLY A 38 -2.07 23.12 -14.62
N GLU A 39 -1.80 24.39 -14.92
CA GLU A 39 -2.24 25.01 -16.19
C GLU A 39 -1.36 24.65 -17.41
N GLY A 40 -0.13 24.19 -17.16
CA GLY A 40 0.88 23.95 -18.20
C GLY A 40 1.89 25.10 -18.29
N CYS A 41 3.17 24.77 -18.36
CA CYS A 41 4.25 25.73 -18.57
C CYS A 41 5.47 25.04 -19.18
N THR A 42 6.46 25.84 -19.57
CA THR A 42 7.74 25.38 -20.12
C THR A 42 8.42 24.33 -19.24
N ASP A 43 8.37 24.48 -17.91
CA ASP A 43 9.07 23.56 -16.99
C ASP A 43 8.46 22.15 -16.96
N CYS A 44 7.17 22.02 -17.24
CA CYS A 44 6.48 20.73 -17.32
C CYS A 44 6.15 20.30 -18.76
N ASN A 45 6.71 20.97 -19.77
CA ASN A 45 6.39 20.78 -21.19
C ASN A 45 4.88 20.85 -21.46
N ASP A 46 4.24 21.89 -20.92
CA ASP A 46 2.80 22.17 -21.06
C ASP A 46 1.87 21.06 -20.58
N ARG A 47 2.35 20.08 -19.80
CA ARG A 47 1.51 19.01 -19.27
C ARG A 47 0.53 19.51 -18.21
N GLY A 48 0.99 20.37 -17.31
CA GLY A 48 0.24 20.79 -16.13
C GLY A 48 0.10 19.70 -15.05
N GLU A 49 -0.22 18.47 -15.44
CA GLU A 49 -0.44 17.33 -14.56
C GLU A 49 0.08 16.02 -15.19
N TRP A 50 0.47 15.06 -14.36
CA TRP A 50 0.83 13.71 -14.81
C TRP A 50 0.58 12.65 -13.74
N GLU A 51 0.45 11.41 -14.18
CA GLU A 51 0.40 10.25 -13.30
C GLU A 51 1.80 9.81 -12.88
N GLN A 52 1.96 9.51 -11.59
CA GLN A 52 3.17 8.96 -11.01
C GLN A 52 2.84 7.66 -10.27
N GLU A 53 3.56 6.59 -10.63
CA GLU A 53 3.58 5.37 -9.84
C GLU A 53 4.55 5.53 -8.66
N ILE A 54 4.04 5.33 -7.43
CA ILE A 54 4.86 5.34 -6.21
C ILE A 54 4.73 4.00 -5.49
N THR A 55 5.83 3.55 -4.89
CA THR A 55 5.81 2.39 -4.00
C THR A 55 5.18 2.75 -2.66
N ILE A 56 4.37 1.87 -2.09
CA ILE A 56 3.82 2.05 -0.75
C ILE A 56 4.93 1.88 0.29
N PRO A 57 5.13 2.86 1.20
CA PRO A 57 6.12 2.76 2.25
C PRO A 57 5.86 1.58 3.19
N TRP A 58 6.95 0.97 3.67
CA TRP A 58 6.89 -0.13 4.63
C TRP A 58 6.00 0.14 5.87
N PRO A 59 6.05 1.32 6.53
CA PRO A 59 5.15 1.61 7.65
C PRO A 59 3.67 1.48 7.30
N THR A 60 3.26 2.00 6.13
CA THR A 60 1.88 1.95 5.64
C THR A 60 1.43 0.52 5.36
N ILE A 61 2.31 -0.32 4.78
CA ILE A 61 2.03 -1.76 4.59
C ILE A 61 1.71 -2.43 5.93
N LYS A 62 2.49 -2.13 6.98
CA LYS A 62 2.25 -2.69 8.32
C LYS A 62 0.91 -2.26 8.91
N GLU A 63 0.53 -1.00 8.75
CA GLU A 63 -0.74 -0.47 9.25
C GLU A 63 -1.93 -1.14 8.58
N ILE A 64 -1.90 -1.26 7.25
CA ILE A 64 -2.94 -1.95 6.47
C ILE A 64 -3.04 -3.42 6.91
N TYR A 65 -1.90 -4.10 7.04
CA TYR A 65 -1.88 -5.50 7.46
C TYR A 65 -2.43 -5.70 8.87
N ALA A 66 -2.06 -4.84 9.82
CA ALA A 66 -2.58 -4.90 11.18
C ALA A 66 -4.10 -4.70 11.23
N ALA A 67 -4.64 -3.79 10.42
CA ALA A 67 -6.08 -3.60 10.28
C ALA A 67 -6.78 -4.85 9.72
N ALA A 68 -6.18 -5.52 8.74
CA ALA A 68 -6.70 -6.76 8.19
C ALA A 68 -6.72 -7.89 9.25
N ILE A 69 -5.62 -8.10 9.97
CA ILE A 69 -5.56 -9.09 11.06
C ILE A 69 -6.62 -8.82 12.12
N GLN A 70 -6.77 -7.56 12.57
CA GLN A 70 -7.79 -7.20 13.56
C GLN A 70 -9.21 -7.49 13.09
N HIS A 71 -9.51 -7.23 11.81
CA HIS A 71 -10.83 -7.51 11.23
C HIS A 71 -11.17 -9.00 11.30
N PHE A 72 -10.23 -9.87 10.88
CA PHE A 72 -10.46 -11.31 10.87
C PHE A 72 -10.44 -11.94 12.27
N GLU A 73 -9.56 -11.48 13.17
CA GLU A 73 -9.58 -11.92 14.58
C GLU A 73 -10.90 -11.59 15.28
N SER A 74 -11.53 -10.47 14.91
CA SER A 74 -12.83 -10.06 15.47
C SER A 74 -14.01 -10.89 14.93
N GLN A 75 -13.82 -11.61 13.82
CA GLN A 75 -14.85 -12.44 13.19
C GLN A 75 -14.80 -13.92 13.60
N ASP A 76 -13.65 -14.41 14.06
CA ASP A 76 -13.47 -15.80 14.53
C ASP A 76 -14.28 -16.14 15.80
N GLY A 77 -14.94 -15.16 16.44
CA GLY A 77 -15.83 -15.37 17.59
C GLY A 77 -17.26 -15.82 17.25
N GLY A 78 -17.63 -15.96 15.96
CA GLY A 78 -19.02 -16.17 15.52
C GLY A 78 -19.40 -17.57 15.02
N ASP A 79 -18.45 -18.39 14.56
CA ASP A 79 -18.75 -19.60 13.76
C ASP A 79 -18.43 -20.94 14.45
N HIS A 80 -18.45 -20.98 15.79
CA HIS A 80 -18.24 -22.22 16.56
C HIS A 80 -19.40 -22.57 17.52
N ALA A 81 -20.64 -22.13 17.25
CA ALA A 81 -21.84 -22.54 17.98
C ALA A 81 -22.71 -23.50 17.16
#